data_AF-A0A7Y5JS69-F1
#
_entry.id   AF-A0A7Y5JS69-F1
#
_cell.length_a   1.000
_cell.length_b   1.000
_cell.length_c   1.000
_cell.angle_alpha   90.00
_cell.angle_beta   90.00
_cell.angle_gamma   90.00
#
_symmetry.space_group_name_H-M   'P 1'
#
loop_
_entity.id
_entity.type
_entity.pdbx_description
1 polymer ?
#
loop_
_entity_poly.entity_id
_entity_poly.type
_entity_poly.pdbx_seq_one_letter_code
_entity_poly.pdbx_strand_id
1 'polypeptide(L)'
;MKATTKFHRLGFALIVIAGLAGAPLALSKLPVAVQVRNEFCPVLPDEKVDSTIYTNYKGQRVYFCCTRCRRDFLRSPGLYLANLSQFHSANSTIPDSEGHQDSAAYSMGESSDLEPKHHGDEHTSTHEEIHEHATDHVQESDAKLNWVNFAGKFHPLVVHFPIALLITAALAELSSWASSKKRLQAFSRHFIYFTAACSVVAATLGWAAAWNAHYPIDLMQYLTFHRWVGTSVAGLSMVAAYFAWAAERSSTSVWFKWALRGVLLLAAIGAGLAGHLGSIIVLGPDHFAF
;
A
#
# COMPACT_ATOMS: atom_id res chain seq x y z
N MET A 1 -35.70 -44.14 -28.69
CA MET A 1 -34.67 -44.84 -27.90
C MET A 1 -33.44 -43.94 -27.79
N LYS A 2 -32.99 -43.69 -26.55
CA LYS A 2 -31.87 -42.81 -26.20
C LYS A 2 -30.55 -43.48 -26.59
N ALA A 3 -29.75 -42.84 -27.46
CA ALA A 3 -28.35 -43.20 -27.65
C ALA A 3 -27.48 -42.17 -26.92
N THR A 4 -26.75 -42.67 -25.95
CA THR A 4 -25.95 -41.99 -24.95
C THR A 4 -24.67 -41.41 -25.54
N THR A 5 -24.58 -40.09 -25.67
CA THR A 5 -23.32 -39.35 -25.86
C THR A 5 -23.11 -38.37 -24.70
N LYS A 6 -23.06 -38.93 -23.48
CA LYS A 6 -22.94 -38.17 -22.23
C LYS A 6 -21.76 -38.65 -21.40
N PHE A 7 -20.59 -38.91 -22.02
CA PHE A 7 -19.42 -39.43 -21.30
C PHE A 7 -18.05 -38.86 -21.70
N HIS A 8 -17.99 -37.72 -22.41
CA HIS A 8 -16.71 -37.02 -22.67
C HIS A 8 -16.63 -35.60 -22.10
N ARG A 9 -17.53 -35.24 -21.16
CA ARG A 9 -17.56 -33.93 -20.49
C ARG A 9 -16.87 -33.90 -19.12
N LEU A 10 -16.18 -34.97 -18.73
CA LEU A 10 -15.66 -35.13 -17.36
C LEU A 10 -14.15 -35.43 -17.26
N GLY A 11 -13.39 -35.31 -18.37
CA GLY A 11 -11.99 -35.78 -18.43
C GLY A 11 -10.90 -34.74 -18.65
N PHE A 12 -11.23 -33.45 -18.87
CA PHE A 12 -10.22 -32.42 -19.19
C PHE A 12 -10.50 -31.07 -18.53
N ALA A 13 -11.02 -31.13 -17.30
CA ALA A 13 -11.17 -29.97 -16.40
C ALA A 13 -10.29 -30.15 -15.16
N LEU A 14 -9.05 -30.60 -15.37
CA LEU A 14 -8.01 -30.58 -14.37
C LEU A 14 -6.87 -29.71 -14.89
N ILE A 15 -6.43 -28.80 -14.01
CA ILE A 15 -5.25 -27.95 -14.09
C ILE A 15 -5.48 -26.59 -14.80
N VAL A 16 -6.16 -25.68 -14.09
CA VAL A 16 -5.52 -24.44 -13.59
C VAL A 16 -6.10 -24.16 -12.21
N ILE A 17 -5.63 -24.93 -11.23
CA ILE A 17 -5.48 -24.41 -9.87
C ILE A 17 -4.25 -23.50 -9.93
N ALA A 18 -4.48 -22.20 -10.05
CA ALA A 18 -3.45 -21.19 -9.83
C ALA A 18 -4.15 -19.93 -9.31
N GLY A 19 -4.24 -19.81 -7.99
CA GLY A 19 -4.77 -18.63 -7.31
C GLY A 19 -5.66 -18.89 -6.09
N LEU A 20 -6.04 -20.15 -5.83
CA LEU A 20 -6.77 -20.58 -4.62
C LEU A 20 -5.91 -21.48 -3.70
N ALA A 21 -4.59 -21.30 -3.73
CA ALA A 21 -3.67 -21.88 -2.76
C ALA A 21 -2.87 -20.73 -2.14
N GLY A 22 -3.43 -20.13 -1.09
CA GLY A 22 -2.85 -18.98 -0.41
C GLY A 22 -3.83 -18.30 0.55
N ALA A 23 -4.77 -19.04 1.14
CA ALA A 23 -5.33 -18.62 2.42
C ALA A 23 -4.32 -19.05 3.49
N PRO A 24 -3.56 -18.16 4.13
CA PRO A 24 -2.93 -18.52 5.38
C PRO A 24 -4.07 -18.77 6.37
N LEU A 25 -4.30 -20.05 6.67
CA LEU A 25 -4.99 -20.46 7.89
C LEU A 25 -4.22 -19.85 9.06
N ALA A 26 -4.92 -19.02 9.84
CA ALA A 26 -4.65 -18.69 11.23
C ALA A 26 -3.17 -18.58 11.64
N LEU A 27 -2.62 -17.36 11.56
CA LEU A 27 -1.57 -16.97 12.51
C LEU A 27 -2.26 -16.30 13.69
N SER A 28 -2.16 -16.92 14.85
CA SER A 28 -2.60 -16.38 16.14
C SER A 28 -2.10 -14.94 16.30
N LYS A 29 -3.04 -14.01 16.47
CA LYS A 29 -2.73 -12.66 16.94
C LYS A 29 -2.05 -12.79 18.30
N LEU A 30 -0.73 -12.62 18.37
CA LEU A 30 -0.10 -12.17 19.59
C LEU A 30 -0.38 -10.66 19.67
N PRO A 31 -1.09 -10.16 20.70
CA PRO A 31 -1.26 -8.73 20.87
C PRO A 31 0.10 -8.15 21.26
N VAL A 32 0.82 -7.58 20.30
CA VAL A 32 1.89 -6.64 20.60
C VAL A 32 1.20 -5.44 21.23
N ALA A 33 1.38 -5.25 22.53
CA ALA A 33 0.87 -4.09 23.24
C ALA A 33 1.39 -2.81 22.56
N VAL A 34 0.49 -2.10 21.89
CA VAL A 34 0.78 -0.84 21.21
C VAL A 34 1.00 0.21 22.29
N GLN A 35 2.26 0.49 22.63
CA GLN A 35 2.59 1.55 23.57
C GLN A 35 2.37 2.90 22.87
N VAL A 36 1.32 3.60 23.30
CA VAL A 36 1.05 4.99 22.89
C VAL A 36 2.03 5.88 23.65
N ARG A 37 2.94 6.54 22.93
CA ARG A 37 4.05 7.30 23.53
C ARG A 37 3.74 8.77 23.80
N ASN A 38 2.75 9.33 23.09
CA ASN A 38 2.29 10.71 23.30
C ASN A 38 0.79 10.71 23.56
N GLU A 39 0.36 11.35 24.66
CA GLU A 39 -1.04 11.46 25.07
C GLU A 39 -1.80 12.52 24.25
N PHE A 40 -1.09 13.57 23.82
CA PHE A 40 -1.63 14.70 23.09
C PHE A 40 -1.08 14.81 21.68
N CYS A 41 -1.87 15.39 20.77
CA CYS A 41 -1.50 15.56 19.38
C CYS A 41 -0.40 16.62 19.24
N PRO A 42 0.73 16.34 18.57
CA PRO A 42 1.82 17.31 18.46
C PRO A 42 1.51 18.51 17.56
N VAL A 43 0.48 18.41 16.71
CA VAL A 43 -0.01 19.50 15.84
C VAL A 43 -1.08 20.34 16.54
N LEU A 44 -1.86 19.72 17.44
CA LEU A 44 -2.94 20.34 18.23
C LEU A 44 -2.78 19.89 19.69
N PRO A 45 -1.96 20.58 20.51
CA PRO A 45 -1.60 20.14 21.85
C PRO A 45 -2.78 19.95 22.82
N ASP A 46 -3.90 20.64 22.58
CA ASP A 46 -5.10 20.55 23.42
C ASP A 46 -6.00 19.34 23.09
N GLU A 47 -5.69 18.61 22.02
CA GLU A 47 -6.48 17.48 21.54
C GLU A 47 -5.81 16.14 21.88
N LYS A 48 -6.61 15.18 22.39
CA LYS A 48 -6.14 13.82 22.67
C LYS A 48 -5.83 13.06 21.37
N VAL A 49 -4.84 12.19 21.43
CA VAL A 49 -4.48 11.37 20.26
C VAL A 49 -5.51 10.28 19.97
N ASP A 50 -5.66 9.97 18.69
CA ASP A 50 -6.28 8.73 18.26
C ASP A 50 -5.19 7.67 18.07
N SER A 51 -5.32 6.56 18.80
CA SER A 51 -4.38 5.43 18.75
C SER A 51 -4.26 4.78 17.37
N THR A 52 -5.24 4.99 16.48
CA THR A 52 -5.20 4.45 15.11
C THR A 52 -4.52 5.39 14.11
N ILE A 53 -4.35 6.67 14.45
CA ILE A 53 -3.78 7.68 13.57
C ILE A 53 -2.36 8.01 14.00
N TYR A 54 -1.37 7.44 13.30
CA TYR A 54 0.02 7.62 13.66
C TYR A 54 0.97 7.64 12.46
N THR A 55 2.22 8.02 12.72
CA THR A 55 3.33 7.90 11.79
C THR A 55 4.58 7.42 12.52
N ASN A 56 5.51 6.80 11.78
CA ASN A 56 6.83 6.49 12.30
C ASN A 56 7.81 7.58 11.86
N TYR A 57 8.43 8.26 12.82
CA TYR A 57 9.41 9.31 12.60
C TYR A 57 10.66 9.02 13.45
N LYS A 58 11.84 8.97 12.81
CA LYS A 58 13.12 8.61 13.47
C LYS A 58 13.05 7.31 14.31
N GLY A 59 12.38 6.28 13.78
CA GLY A 59 12.22 4.99 14.47
C GLY A 59 11.24 5.01 15.65
N GLN A 60 10.61 6.15 15.94
CA GLN A 60 9.59 6.27 16.97
C GLN A 60 8.21 6.55 16.39
N ARG A 61 7.18 6.06 17.08
CA ARG A 61 5.79 6.25 16.68
C ARG A 61 5.24 7.53 17.32
N VAL A 62 4.62 8.36 16.49
CA VAL A 62 3.96 9.61 16.85
C VAL A 62 2.49 9.49 16.49
N TYR A 63 1.61 9.66 17.46
CA TYR A 63 0.16 9.57 17.31
C TYR A 63 -0.46 10.96 17.15
N PHE A 64 -1.60 11.04 16.48
CA PHE A 64 -2.29 12.30 16.15
C PHE A 64 -3.78 12.19 16.43
N CYS A 65 -4.45 13.32 16.66
CA CYS A 65 -5.91 13.35 16.83
C CYS A 65 -6.69 13.14 15.51
N CYS A 66 -6.08 13.41 14.34
CA CYS A 66 -6.76 13.28 13.04
C CYS A 66 -5.77 13.11 11.87
N THR A 67 -6.28 12.63 10.72
CA THR A 67 -5.49 12.40 9.50
C THR A 67 -4.88 13.70 8.93
N ARG A 68 -5.54 14.84 9.13
CA ARG A 68 -5.02 16.16 8.75
C ARG A 68 -3.76 16.51 9.54
N CYS A 69 -3.76 16.33 10.86
CA CYS A 69 -2.59 16.55 11.71
C CYS A 69 -1.43 15.65 11.32
N ARG A 70 -1.69 14.38 11.02
CA ARG A 70 -0.66 13.48 10.48
C ARG A 70 -0.02 14.02 9.20
N ARG A 71 -0.83 14.54 8.27
CA ARG A 71 -0.36 15.13 7.01
C ARG A 71 0.46 16.40 7.25
N ASP A 72 0.00 17.28 8.14
CA ASP A 72 0.67 18.54 8.44
C ASP A 72 2.02 18.28 9.15
N PHE A 73 2.07 17.29 10.05
CA PHE A 73 3.32 16.80 10.64
C PHE A 73 4.29 16.25 9.58
N LEU A 74 3.82 15.42 8.63
CA LEU A 74 4.68 14.86 7.58
C LEU A 74 5.25 15.94 6.63
N ARG A 75 4.60 17.10 6.50
CA ARG A 75 5.07 18.22 5.69
C ARG A 75 6.22 18.96 6.37
N SER A 76 6.10 19.20 7.67
CA SER A 76 7.10 19.95 8.44
C SER A 76 7.32 19.33 9.84
N PRO A 77 7.96 18.15 9.94
CA PRO A 77 8.09 17.45 11.23
C PRO A 77 8.81 18.26 12.29
N GLY A 78 9.85 19.02 11.88
CA GLY A 78 10.70 19.81 12.77
C GLY A 78 9.96 20.81 13.65
N LEU A 79 8.85 21.37 13.15
CA LEU A 79 8.03 22.35 13.88
C LEU A 79 7.32 21.75 15.10
N TYR A 80 7.10 20.45 15.10
CA TYR A 80 6.26 19.77 16.09
C TYR A 80 7.07 18.85 17.02
N LEU A 81 8.40 18.79 16.87
CA LEU A 81 9.26 17.93 17.71
C LEU A 81 9.34 18.40 19.16
N ALA A 82 9.23 19.71 19.40
CA ALA A 82 9.19 20.29 20.74
C ALA A 82 7.92 19.89 21.53
N ASN A 83 6.89 19.39 20.84
CA ASN A 83 5.66 18.90 21.47
C ASN A 83 5.72 17.39 21.76
N LEU A 84 6.89 16.76 21.55
CA LEU A 84 7.08 15.32 21.67
C LEU A 84 8.24 15.03 22.62
N SER A 85 7.90 14.74 23.88
CA SER A 85 8.85 14.43 24.96
C SER A 85 9.87 13.36 24.59
N GLN A 86 9.47 12.38 23.78
CA GLN A 86 10.27 11.28 23.26
C GLN A 86 11.43 11.70 22.31
N PHE A 87 11.47 12.97 21.88
CA PHE A 87 12.55 13.55 21.07
C PHE A 87 13.35 14.65 21.79
N HIS A 88 13.08 14.90 23.08
CA HIS A 88 13.82 15.90 23.88
C HIS A 88 15.17 15.37 24.40
N SER A 89 15.42 14.05 24.35
CA SER A 89 16.60 13.41 24.95
C SER A 89 17.85 13.38 24.05
N ALA A 90 18.22 14.50 23.43
CA ALA A 90 19.53 14.64 22.78
C ALA A 90 20.32 15.89 23.22
N ASN A 91 19.91 16.55 24.32
CA ASN A 91 20.69 17.66 24.85
C ASN A 91 20.47 17.87 26.37
N SER A 92 20.99 16.97 27.20
CA SER A 92 21.12 17.20 28.64
C SER A 92 22.26 16.36 29.22
N THR A 93 23.49 16.84 29.06
CA THR A 93 24.56 16.52 30.01
C THR A 93 24.19 17.12 31.36
N ILE A 94 24.02 16.23 32.33
CA ILE A 94 23.75 16.50 33.73
C ILE A 94 24.96 17.24 34.33
N PRO A 95 24.79 18.37 35.03
CA PRO A 95 25.66 18.73 36.13
C PRO A 95 25.03 18.26 37.44
N ASP A 96 25.81 17.46 38.15
CA ASP A 96 25.54 16.96 39.49
C ASP A 96 25.40 18.12 40.50
N SER A 97 24.45 18.03 41.44
CA SER A 97 24.73 18.07 42.88
C SER A 97 23.46 18.32 43.72
N GLU A 98 23.23 17.36 44.60
CA GLU A 98 22.52 17.34 45.89
C GLU A 98 22.14 18.67 46.58
N GLY A 99 20.97 18.68 47.25
CA GLY A 99 20.89 19.20 48.62
C GLY A 99 19.86 20.29 48.96
N HIS A 100 18.87 19.90 49.77
CA HIS A 100 18.22 20.64 50.88
C HIS A 100 17.20 21.77 50.65
N GLN A 101 15.96 21.48 51.07
CA GLN A 101 15.10 22.19 52.05
C GLN A 101 15.13 23.73 52.12
N ASP A 102 14.02 24.41 51.79
CA ASP A 102 13.02 24.91 52.76
C ASP A 102 12.03 25.95 52.17
N SER A 103 10.80 25.87 52.70
CA SER A 103 9.72 26.87 52.90
C SER A 103 9.56 28.15 52.05
N ALA A 104 8.33 28.27 51.51
CA ALA A 104 7.37 29.38 51.64
C ALA A 104 7.70 30.82 51.18
N ALA A 105 6.84 31.30 50.26
CA ALA A 105 6.22 32.62 50.14
C ALA A 105 7.12 33.88 49.99
N TYR A 106 6.93 34.66 48.91
CA TYR A 106 6.45 36.06 48.92
C TYR A 106 6.54 36.77 47.53
N SER A 107 5.53 37.59 47.28
CA SER A 107 5.21 38.65 46.29
C SER A 107 5.97 38.93 44.97
N MET A 108 5.12 39.21 43.97
CA MET A 108 5.13 40.18 42.86
C MET A 108 6.22 41.28 42.77
N GLY A 109 6.55 41.63 41.52
CA GLY A 109 7.15 42.90 41.05
C GLY A 109 7.75 42.68 39.65
N GLU A 110 7.03 42.94 38.55
CA GLU A 110 6.88 44.21 37.83
C GLU A 110 8.13 44.71 37.08
N SER A 111 7.92 44.88 35.75
CA SER A 111 8.59 45.80 34.81
C SER A 111 10.04 45.52 34.41
N SER A 112 10.25 45.35 33.09
CA SER A 112 10.72 46.40 32.17
C SER A 112 11.67 45.84 31.13
N ASP A 113 11.31 46.14 29.87
CA ASP A 113 12.06 46.13 28.63
C ASP A 113 13.59 46.20 28.74
N LEU A 114 14.29 45.47 27.86
CA LEU A 114 15.51 45.89 27.14
C LEU A 114 16.04 44.75 26.24
N GLU A 115 15.68 44.79 24.95
CA GLU A 115 16.63 44.50 23.86
C GLU A 115 17.59 45.72 23.74
N PRO A 116 18.79 45.69 23.06
CA PRO A 116 19.13 44.83 21.91
C PRO A 116 20.65 44.44 21.74
N LYS A 117 20.91 43.71 20.64
CA LYS A 117 22.09 43.76 19.72
C LYS A 117 23.36 42.90 19.94
N HIS A 118 23.69 42.26 18.81
CA HIS A 118 25.00 41.97 18.20
C HIS A 118 25.93 40.95 18.86
N HIS A 119 26.23 39.87 18.10
CA HIS A 119 27.49 39.72 17.39
C HIS A 119 27.35 38.59 16.35
N GLY A 120 27.62 38.90 15.09
CA GLY A 120 28.10 37.88 14.16
C GLY A 120 29.58 37.63 14.45
N ASP A 121 30.09 36.47 14.02
CA ASP A 121 31.38 36.35 13.34
C ASP A 121 31.52 34.92 12.77
N GLU A 122 31.88 34.89 11.50
CA GLU A 122 32.38 33.75 10.74
C GLU A 122 33.58 33.10 11.42
N HIS A 123 33.67 31.77 11.36
CA HIS A 123 34.96 31.11 11.18
C HIS A 123 34.86 29.93 10.21
N THR A 124 35.50 30.14 9.06
CA THR A 124 35.83 29.19 8.00
C THR A 124 37.15 28.46 8.30
N SER A 125 37.31 27.30 7.65
CA SER A 125 38.52 26.49 7.41
C SER A 125 38.77 25.39 8.47
N THR A 126 39.09 24.14 8.12
CA THR A 126 39.92 23.64 7.01
C THR A 126 39.53 22.23 6.53
N HIS A 127 39.87 21.97 5.27
CA HIS A 127 39.87 20.69 4.55
C HIS A 127 40.46 19.51 5.35
N GLU A 128 39.79 18.36 5.26
CA GLU A 128 40.47 17.06 5.25
C GLU A 128 39.87 16.19 4.15
N GLU A 129 40.66 16.06 3.09
CA GLU A 129 40.37 15.32 1.87
C GLU A 129 40.82 13.87 2.09
N ILE A 130 39.87 12.96 2.33
CA ILE A 130 40.15 11.52 2.39
C ILE A 130 39.84 10.93 1.02
N HIS A 131 40.89 10.78 0.21
CA HIS A 131 40.89 9.93 -0.97
C HIS A 131 40.87 8.46 -0.54
N GLU A 132 39.72 7.80 -0.69
CA GLU A 132 39.63 6.34 -0.65
C GLU A 132 39.27 5.80 -2.04
N HIS A 133 40.26 5.17 -2.67
CA HIS A 133 40.06 4.28 -3.80
C HIS A 133 39.48 2.95 -3.27
N ALA A 134 38.15 2.85 -3.23
CA ALA A 134 37.45 1.59 -3.01
C ALA A 134 36.83 1.12 -4.33
N THR A 135 37.54 0.19 -4.96
CA THR A 135 37.11 -0.80 -5.96
C THR A 135 35.61 -0.86 -6.31
N ASP A 136 35.35 -0.64 -7.60
CA ASP A 136 34.07 -0.71 -8.31
C ASP A 136 33.42 -2.11 -8.30
N HIS A 137 32.68 -2.47 -7.24
CA HIS A 137 31.74 -3.60 -7.31
C HIS A 137 30.39 -3.37 -6.59
N VAL A 138 30.07 -2.15 -6.14
CA VAL A 138 28.79 -1.83 -5.45
C VAL A 138 27.77 -1.14 -6.38
N GLN A 139 28.19 -0.69 -7.56
CA GLN A 139 27.34 0.18 -8.39
C GLN A 139 26.21 -0.55 -9.13
N GLU A 140 26.35 -1.87 -9.37
CA GLU A 140 25.35 -2.63 -10.13
C GLU A 140 24.13 -3.02 -9.27
N SER A 141 24.32 -3.30 -7.98
CA SER A 141 23.21 -3.57 -7.05
C SER A 141 22.42 -2.31 -6.77
N ASP A 142 23.08 -1.18 -6.55
CA ASP A 142 22.42 0.09 -6.27
C ASP A 142 21.64 0.61 -7.47
N ALA A 143 22.22 0.50 -8.69
CA ALA A 143 21.52 0.88 -9.91
C ALA A 143 20.28 0.00 -10.16
N LYS A 144 20.39 -1.34 -10.04
CA LYS A 144 19.24 -2.25 -10.23
C LYS A 144 18.16 -2.05 -9.18
N LEU A 145 18.53 -1.83 -7.91
CA LEU A 145 17.59 -1.52 -6.83
C LEU A 145 16.86 -0.19 -7.10
N ASN A 146 17.55 0.82 -7.62
CA ASN A 146 16.97 2.12 -7.99
C ASN A 146 15.96 1.99 -9.14
N TRP A 147 16.27 1.21 -10.19
CA TRP A 147 15.37 1.00 -11.32
C TRP A 147 14.10 0.23 -10.93
N VAL A 148 14.22 -0.81 -10.09
CA VAL A 148 13.05 -1.57 -9.59
C VAL A 148 12.15 -0.71 -8.71
N ASN A 149 12.74 0.08 -7.81
CA ASN A 149 12.00 1.03 -6.96
C ASN A 149 11.29 2.10 -7.79
N PHE A 150 11.94 2.62 -8.85
CA PHE A 150 11.33 3.57 -9.77
C PHE A 150 10.17 2.96 -10.55
N ALA A 151 10.34 1.75 -11.09
CA ALA A 151 9.29 1.03 -11.81
C ALA A 151 8.06 0.75 -10.92
N GLY A 152 8.28 0.40 -9.65
CA GLY A 152 7.22 0.16 -8.67
C GLY A 152 6.31 1.38 -8.44
N LYS A 153 6.82 2.62 -8.57
CA LYS A 153 6.01 3.85 -8.42
C LYS A 153 4.93 4.00 -9.49
N PHE A 154 5.10 3.34 -10.64
CA PHE A 154 4.08 3.34 -11.70
C PHE A 154 2.98 2.31 -11.48
N HIS A 155 3.09 1.43 -10.47
CA HIS A 155 2.07 0.44 -10.19
C HIS A 155 0.66 1.05 -10.05
N PRO A 156 0.43 2.12 -9.25
CA PRO A 156 -0.88 2.77 -9.18
C PRO A 156 -1.38 3.32 -10.51
N LEU A 157 -0.50 3.77 -11.41
CA LEU A 157 -0.91 4.21 -12.75
C LEU A 157 -1.35 3.00 -13.59
N VAL A 158 -0.53 1.95 -13.61
CA VAL A 158 -0.73 0.78 -14.47
C VAL A 158 -1.96 -0.03 -14.06
N VAL A 159 -2.33 -0.09 -12.78
CA VAL A 159 -3.51 -0.86 -12.31
C VAL A 159 -4.85 -0.34 -12.84
N HIS A 160 -4.97 0.94 -13.21
CA HIS A 160 -6.24 1.48 -13.70
C HIS A 160 -6.63 0.92 -15.07
N PHE A 161 -5.65 0.61 -15.93
CA PHE A 161 -5.88 0.04 -17.25
C PHE A 161 -6.58 -1.33 -17.21
N PRO A 162 -6.03 -2.37 -16.55
CA PRO A 162 -6.70 -3.67 -16.48
C PRO A 162 -8.02 -3.59 -15.73
N ILE A 163 -8.17 -2.73 -14.72
CA ILE A 163 -9.45 -2.57 -14.01
C ILE A 163 -10.54 -2.05 -14.95
N ALA A 164 -10.26 -0.96 -15.70
CA ALA A 164 -11.22 -0.39 -16.63
C ALA A 164 -11.56 -1.37 -17.77
N LEU A 165 -10.56 -2.04 -18.33
CA LEU A 165 -10.74 -3.02 -19.39
C LEU A 165 -11.52 -4.26 -18.92
N LEU A 166 -11.24 -4.76 -17.71
CA LEU A 166 -11.93 -5.90 -17.12
C LEU A 166 -13.40 -5.60 -16.87
N ILE A 167 -13.71 -4.45 -16.27
CA ILE A 167 -15.10 -4.02 -16.02
C ILE A 167 -15.83 -3.85 -17.36
N THR A 168 -15.19 -3.21 -18.34
CA THR A 168 -15.79 -3.02 -19.66
C THR A 168 -16.03 -4.34 -20.38
N ALA A 169 -15.08 -5.29 -20.30
CA ALA A 169 -15.23 -6.64 -20.85
C ALA A 169 -16.37 -7.42 -20.15
N ALA A 170 -16.46 -7.33 -18.83
CA ALA A 170 -17.53 -7.95 -18.05
C ALA A 170 -18.90 -7.38 -18.42
N LEU A 171 -19.03 -6.06 -18.57
CA LEU A 171 -20.26 -5.41 -19.02
C LEU A 171 -20.62 -5.77 -20.46
N ALA A 172 -19.64 -5.82 -21.37
CA ALA A 172 -19.84 -6.23 -22.75
C ALA A 172 -20.31 -7.69 -22.84
N GLU A 173 -19.76 -8.60 -22.02
CA GLU A 173 -20.22 -9.99 -21.97
C GLU A 173 -21.56 -10.19 -21.29
N LEU A 174 -21.91 -9.36 -20.31
CA LEU A 174 -23.24 -9.39 -19.71
C LEU A 174 -24.29 -8.87 -20.70
N SER A 175 -23.96 -7.82 -21.45
CA SER A 175 -24.80 -7.27 -22.53
C SER A 175 -24.97 -8.25 -23.69
N SER A 176 -24.00 -9.15 -23.89
CA SER A 176 -24.09 -10.23 -24.89
C SER A 176 -25.16 -11.28 -24.55
N TRP A 177 -25.66 -11.29 -23.31
CA TRP A 177 -26.83 -12.08 -22.91
C TRP A 177 -28.14 -11.54 -23.50
N ALA A 178 -28.31 -10.22 -23.51
CA ALA A 178 -29.52 -9.56 -24.03
C ALA A 178 -29.46 -9.29 -25.53
N SER A 179 -28.28 -9.36 -26.16
CA SER A 179 -28.09 -9.05 -27.57
C SER A 179 -26.99 -9.91 -28.20
N SER A 180 -27.36 -10.82 -29.10
CA SER A 180 -26.46 -11.70 -29.87
C SER A 180 -25.60 -10.98 -30.93
N LYS A 181 -25.23 -9.72 -30.72
CA LYS A 181 -24.47 -8.91 -31.69
C LYS A 181 -23.02 -9.40 -31.74
N LYS A 182 -22.66 -10.13 -32.80
CA LYS A 182 -21.30 -10.65 -33.05
C LYS A 182 -20.19 -9.59 -32.92
N ARG A 183 -20.49 -8.34 -33.28
CA ARG A 183 -19.56 -7.20 -33.16
C ARG A 183 -19.18 -6.91 -31.71
N LEU A 184 -20.14 -6.94 -30.78
CA LEU A 184 -19.88 -6.68 -29.35
C LEU A 184 -19.03 -7.78 -28.72
N GLN A 185 -19.27 -9.05 -29.10
CA GLN A 185 -18.45 -10.19 -28.67
C GLN A 185 -17.02 -10.09 -29.20
N ALA A 186 -16.83 -9.64 -30.45
CA ALA A 186 -15.49 -9.41 -30.99
C ALA A 186 -14.73 -8.31 -30.23
N PHE A 187 -15.39 -7.19 -29.91
CA PHE A 187 -14.79 -6.11 -29.11
C PHE A 187 -14.44 -6.56 -27.68
N SER A 188 -15.38 -7.22 -27.01
CA SER A 188 -15.18 -7.79 -25.66
C SER A 188 -13.91 -8.63 -25.57
N ARG A 189 -13.66 -9.52 -26.54
CA ARG A 189 -12.48 -10.39 -26.55
C ARG A 189 -11.16 -9.65 -26.62
N HIS A 190 -11.07 -8.59 -27.44
CA HIS A 190 -9.85 -7.78 -27.48
C HIS A 190 -9.57 -7.16 -26.11
N PHE A 191 -10.62 -6.67 -25.42
CA PHE A 191 -10.46 -6.11 -24.08
C PHE A 191 -10.03 -7.16 -23.06
N ILE A 192 -10.49 -8.40 -23.17
CA ILE A 192 -10.04 -9.50 -22.32
C ILE A 192 -8.55 -9.78 -22.53
N TYR A 193 -8.07 -9.80 -23.78
CA TYR A 193 -6.65 -10.00 -24.06
C TYR A 193 -5.78 -8.85 -23.56
N PHE A 194 -6.20 -7.60 -23.78
CA PHE A 194 -5.52 -6.43 -23.22
C PHE A 194 -5.55 -6.44 -21.69
N THR A 195 -6.67 -6.82 -21.07
CA THR A 195 -6.78 -7.00 -19.62
C THR A 195 -5.75 -8.01 -19.11
N ALA A 196 -5.65 -9.19 -19.73
CA ALA A 196 -4.70 -10.21 -19.33
C ALA A 196 -3.25 -9.73 -19.40
N ALA A 197 -2.87 -9.06 -20.50
CA ALA A 197 -1.54 -8.50 -20.66
C ALA A 197 -1.24 -7.42 -19.62
N CYS A 198 -2.12 -6.44 -19.47
CA CYS A 198 -1.93 -5.33 -18.52
C CYS A 198 -1.95 -5.81 -17.06
N SER A 199 -2.77 -6.80 -16.69
CA SER A 199 -2.83 -7.36 -15.34
C SER A 199 -1.53 -8.06 -14.94
N VAL A 200 -0.87 -8.77 -15.87
CA VAL A 200 0.44 -9.37 -15.60
C VAL A 200 1.49 -8.29 -15.34
N VAL A 201 1.54 -7.26 -16.19
CA VAL A 201 2.45 -6.12 -15.97
C VAL A 201 2.15 -5.43 -14.64
N ALA A 202 0.89 -5.15 -14.32
CA ALA A 202 0.49 -4.54 -13.06
C ALA A 202 0.92 -5.38 -11.83
N ALA A 203 0.72 -6.70 -11.89
CA ALA A 203 1.14 -7.61 -10.83
C ALA A 203 2.67 -7.60 -10.65
N THR A 204 3.44 -7.71 -11.74
CA THR A 204 4.91 -7.67 -11.67
C THR A 204 5.43 -6.37 -11.04
N LEU A 205 4.88 -5.22 -11.46
CA LEU A 205 5.22 -3.92 -10.87
C LEU A 205 4.78 -3.82 -9.40
N GLY A 206 3.68 -4.47 -9.01
CA GLY A 206 3.21 -4.51 -7.63
C GLY A 206 4.16 -5.30 -6.71
N TRP A 207 4.67 -6.45 -7.18
CA TRP A 207 5.69 -7.20 -6.44
C TRP A 207 7.02 -6.45 -6.32
N ALA A 208 7.42 -5.73 -7.38
CA ALA A 208 8.56 -4.82 -7.34
C ALA A 208 8.37 -3.69 -6.32
N ALA A 209 7.19 -3.07 -6.30
CA ALA A 209 6.85 -2.00 -5.34
C ALA A 209 6.84 -2.48 -3.88
N ALA A 210 6.43 -3.73 -3.65
CA ALA A 210 6.36 -4.32 -2.31
C ALA A 210 7.73 -4.75 -1.75
N TRP A 211 8.77 -4.88 -2.59
CA TRP A 211 10.05 -5.49 -2.19
C TRP A 211 10.77 -4.72 -1.07
N ASN A 212 10.78 -3.38 -1.15
CA ASN A 212 11.48 -2.52 -0.18
C ASN A 212 10.54 -1.67 0.69
N ALA A 213 9.23 -1.90 0.57
CA ALA A 213 8.25 -1.08 1.25
C ALA A 213 8.12 -1.47 2.74
N HIS A 214 8.48 -0.54 3.62
CA HIS A 214 8.35 -0.71 5.07
C HIS A 214 6.98 -0.20 5.54
N TYR A 215 6.06 -1.12 5.82
CA TYR A 215 4.75 -0.82 6.39
C TYR A 215 4.72 -1.16 7.89
N PRO A 216 3.93 -0.44 8.69
CA PRO A 216 3.72 -0.81 10.09
C PRO A 216 2.98 -2.14 10.22
N ILE A 217 3.19 -2.83 11.36
CA ILE A 217 2.81 -4.24 11.59
C ILE A 217 1.29 -4.50 11.40
N ASP A 218 0.46 -3.53 11.79
CA ASP A 218 -1.00 -3.53 11.59
C ASP A 218 -1.43 -3.47 10.11
N LEU A 219 -0.68 -2.78 9.25
CA LEU A 219 -0.93 -2.70 7.81
C LEU A 219 -0.36 -3.88 7.02
N MET A 220 0.60 -4.63 7.58
CA MET A 220 1.27 -5.73 6.88
C MET A 220 0.30 -6.83 6.45
N GLN A 221 -0.74 -7.08 7.25
CA GLN A 221 -1.79 -8.05 6.90
C GLN A 221 -2.53 -7.61 5.63
N TYR A 222 -3.01 -6.36 5.58
CA TYR A 222 -3.71 -5.81 4.43
C TYR A 222 -2.83 -5.80 3.16
N LEU A 223 -1.54 -5.45 3.30
CA LEU A 223 -0.57 -5.53 2.21
C LEU A 223 -0.42 -6.95 1.66
N THR A 224 -0.33 -7.94 2.54
CA THR A 224 -0.20 -9.35 2.15
C THR A 224 -1.44 -9.81 1.39
N PHE A 225 -2.64 -9.51 1.91
CA PHE A 225 -3.88 -9.83 1.21
C PHE A 225 -3.97 -9.11 -0.14
N HIS A 226 -3.61 -7.82 -0.21
CA HIS A 226 -3.62 -7.05 -1.45
C HIS A 226 -2.75 -7.70 -2.54
N ARG A 227 -1.53 -8.14 -2.18
CA ARG A 227 -0.60 -8.81 -3.10
C ARG A 227 -1.18 -10.11 -3.66
N TRP A 228 -1.73 -10.95 -2.80
CA TRP A 228 -2.30 -12.24 -3.21
C TRP A 228 -3.57 -12.07 -4.04
N VAL A 229 -4.49 -11.20 -3.61
CA VAL A 229 -5.72 -10.92 -4.36
C VAL A 229 -5.37 -10.34 -5.74
N GLY A 230 -4.46 -9.36 -5.83
CA GLY A 230 -4.03 -8.78 -7.09
C GLY A 230 -3.38 -9.80 -8.04
N THR A 231 -2.52 -10.68 -7.51
CA THR A 231 -1.88 -11.75 -8.31
C THR A 231 -2.91 -12.78 -8.80
N SER A 232 -3.89 -13.14 -7.97
CA SER A 232 -4.99 -14.01 -8.36
C SER A 232 -5.87 -13.40 -9.46
N VAL A 233 -6.12 -12.08 -9.43
CA VAL A 233 -6.83 -11.38 -10.51
C VAL A 233 -6.05 -11.45 -11.83
N ALA A 234 -4.72 -11.32 -11.81
CA ALA A 234 -3.90 -11.50 -13.00
C ALA A 234 -4.00 -12.92 -13.57
N GLY A 235 -3.95 -13.95 -12.70
CA GLY A 235 -4.15 -15.34 -13.09
C GLY A 235 -5.55 -15.59 -13.68
N LEU A 236 -6.61 -15.09 -13.04
CA LEU A 236 -7.98 -15.18 -13.55
C LEU A 236 -8.15 -14.48 -14.89
N SER A 237 -7.46 -13.36 -15.12
CA SER A 237 -7.48 -12.65 -16.41
C SER A 237 -6.84 -13.49 -17.53
N MET A 238 -5.76 -14.23 -17.24
CA MET A 238 -5.17 -15.18 -18.20
C MET A 238 -6.11 -16.36 -18.49
N VAL A 239 -6.78 -16.88 -17.46
CA VAL A 239 -7.79 -17.94 -17.63
C VAL A 239 -8.99 -17.44 -18.45
N ALA A 240 -9.43 -16.20 -18.24
CA ALA A 240 -10.47 -15.57 -19.06
C ALA A 240 -10.05 -15.45 -20.52
N ALA A 241 -8.80 -15.05 -20.80
CA ALA A 241 -8.25 -15.01 -22.15
C ALA A 241 -8.24 -16.40 -22.82
N TYR A 242 -7.85 -17.44 -22.08
CA TYR A 242 -7.92 -18.82 -22.58
C TYR A 242 -9.36 -19.25 -22.91
N PHE A 243 -10.32 -18.98 -22.02
CA PHE A 243 -11.73 -19.30 -22.29
C PHE A 243 -12.32 -18.49 -23.44
N ALA A 244 -11.91 -17.23 -23.60
CA ALA A 244 -12.32 -16.40 -24.73
C ALA A 244 -11.82 -16.99 -26.07
N TRP A 245 -10.56 -17.46 -26.10
CA TRP A 245 -10.00 -18.18 -27.24
C TRP A 245 -10.70 -19.52 -27.50
N ALA A 246 -10.95 -20.32 -26.46
CA ALA A 246 -11.61 -21.62 -26.57
C ALA A 246 -13.07 -21.50 -27.03
N ALA A 247 -13.80 -20.48 -26.55
CA ALA A 247 -15.19 -20.21 -26.93
C ALA A 247 -15.33 -19.81 -28.42
N GLU A 248 -14.29 -19.21 -29.01
CA GLU A 248 -14.25 -18.91 -30.44
C GLU A 248 -14.09 -20.17 -31.29
N ARG A 249 -13.21 -21.09 -30.87
CA ARG A 249 -12.94 -22.34 -31.59
C ARG A 249 -14.06 -23.38 -31.44
N SER A 250 -14.76 -23.36 -30.31
CA SER A 250 -15.89 -24.25 -30.01
C SER A 250 -17.23 -23.51 -30.11
N SER A 251 -17.46 -22.80 -31.23
CA SER A 251 -18.56 -21.84 -31.46
C SER A 251 -19.99 -22.32 -31.04
N THR A 252 -20.22 -23.61 -30.83
CA THR A 252 -21.50 -24.22 -30.41
C THR A 252 -21.58 -24.61 -28.91
N SER A 253 -20.50 -24.57 -28.13
CA SER A 253 -20.54 -24.99 -26.72
C SER A 253 -20.91 -23.84 -25.78
N VAL A 254 -22.16 -23.86 -25.31
CA VAL A 254 -22.68 -22.89 -24.31
C VAL A 254 -21.89 -22.91 -23.00
N TRP A 255 -21.26 -24.03 -22.65
CA TRP A 255 -20.52 -24.18 -21.40
C TRP A 255 -19.30 -23.25 -21.33
N PHE A 256 -18.52 -23.13 -22.41
CA PHE A 256 -17.37 -22.22 -22.43
C PHE A 256 -17.77 -20.75 -22.28
N LYS A 257 -18.95 -20.37 -22.80
CA LYS A 257 -19.50 -19.01 -22.61
C LYS A 257 -19.90 -18.76 -21.15
N TRP A 258 -20.51 -19.74 -20.49
CA TRP A 258 -20.82 -19.64 -19.05
C TRP A 258 -19.56 -19.63 -18.18
N ALA A 259 -18.57 -20.47 -18.50
CA ALA A 259 -17.28 -20.48 -17.81
C ALA A 259 -16.55 -19.13 -17.93
N LEU A 260 -16.47 -18.56 -19.14
CA LEU A 260 -15.88 -17.25 -19.38
C LEU A 260 -16.55 -16.16 -18.53
N ARG A 261 -17.89 -16.11 -18.52
CA ARG A 261 -18.65 -15.14 -17.73
C ARG A 261 -18.42 -15.30 -16.23
N GLY A 262 -18.40 -16.55 -15.74
CA GLY A 262 -18.10 -16.84 -14.34
C GLY A 262 -16.71 -16.37 -13.93
N VAL A 263 -15.70 -16.63 -14.76
CA VAL A 263 -14.32 -16.18 -14.51
C VAL A 263 -14.21 -14.65 -14.56
N LEU A 264 -14.85 -13.98 -15.53
CA LEU A 264 -14.85 -12.51 -15.61
C LEU A 264 -15.52 -11.87 -14.38
N LEU A 265 -16.65 -12.43 -13.92
CA LEU A 265 -17.32 -11.93 -12.72
C LEU A 265 -16.44 -12.11 -11.48
N LEU A 266 -15.81 -13.28 -11.33
CA LEU A 266 -14.90 -13.55 -10.22
C LEU A 266 -13.69 -12.61 -10.25
N ALA A 267 -13.10 -12.38 -11.43
CA ALA A 267 -12.00 -11.44 -11.61
C ALA A 267 -12.41 -10.00 -11.26
N ALA A 268 -13.61 -9.56 -11.67
CA ALA A 268 -14.13 -8.22 -11.38
C ALA A 268 -14.35 -8.01 -9.87
N ILE A 269 -14.92 -8.99 -9.17
CA ILE A 269 -15.06 -8.97 -7.71
C ILE A 269 -13.68 -8.91 -7.05
N GLY A 270 -12.75 -9.76 -7.49
CA GLY A 270 -11.37 -9.76 -7.01
C GLY A 270 -10.67 -8.41 -7.22
N ALA A 271 -10.87 -7.76 -8.36
CA ALA A 271 -10.33 -6.44 -8.64
C ALA A 271 -10.92 -5.36 -7.70
N GLY A 272 -12.22 -5.44 -7.40
CA GLY A 272 -12.86 -4.58 -6.41
C GLY A 272 -12.28 -4.76 -5.00
N LEU A 273 -12.08 -6.01 -4.57
CA LEU A 273 -11.43 -6.33 -3.30
C LEU A 273 -9.98 -5.84 -3.25
N ALA A 274 -9.20 -6.05 -4.32
CA ALA A 274 -7.84 -5.55 -4.43
C ALA A 274 -7.79 -4.02 -4.32
N GLY A 275 -8.72 -3.32 -4.99
CA GLY A 275 -8.87 -1.87 -4.92
C GLY A 275 -9.21 -1.38 -3.49
N HIS A 276 -10.15 -2.05 -2.82
CA HIS A 276 -10.50 -1.74 -1.44
C HIS A 276 -9.30 -1.92 -0.48
N LEU A 277 -8.58 -3.05 -0.59
CA LEU A 277 -7.36 -3.28 0.19
C LEU A 277 -6.27 -2.25 -0.13
N GLY A 278 -6.14 -1.86 -1.40
CA GLY A 278 -5.23 -0.80 -1.84
C GLY A 278 -5.56 0.54 -1.17
N SER A 279 -6.84 0.89 -1.07
CA SER A 279 -7.32 2.07 -0.36
C SER A 279 -6.92 2.05 1.12
N ILE A 280 -7.08 0.93 1.81
CA ILE A 280 -6.69 0.77 3.22
C ILE A 280 -5.18 0.98 3.42
N ILE A 281 -4.35 0.49 2.50
CA ILE A 281 -2.89 0.62 2.60
C ILE A 281 -2.45 2.10 2.48
N VAL A 282 -3.18 2.89 1.69
CA VAL A 282 -2.84 4.31 1.44
C VAL A 282 -3.51 5.25 2.45
N LEU A 283 -4.78 5.01 2.78
CA LEU A 283 -5.61 5.91 3.59
C LEU A 283 -5.77 5.46 5.05
N GLY A 284 -5.43 4.21 5.38
CA GLY A 284 -5.66 3.59 6.69
C GLY A 284 -7.00 2.85 6.79
N PRO A 285 -7.20 1.99 7.80
CA PRO A 285 -8.43 1.20 7.96
C PRO A 285 -9.67 2.05 8.25
N ASP A 286 -9.51 3.17 8.94
CA ASP A 286 -10.63 4.02 9.41
C ASP A 286 -11.02 5.12 8.41
N HIS A 287 -10.57 5.04 7.15
CA HIS A 287 -10.85 6.08 6.15
C HIS A 287 -12.34 6.25 5.78
N PHE A 288 -13.22 5.34 6.23
CA PHE A 288 -14.67 5.44 6.12
C PHE A 288 -15.37 5.79 7.44
N ALA A 289 -14.65 5.98 8.55
CA ALA A 289 -15.24 6.47 9.78
C ALA A 289 -15.44 7.99 9.66
N PHE A 290 -16.71 8.40 9.60
CA PHE A 290 -17.16 9.80 9.58
C PHE A 290 -17.94 10.11 10.85
#